data_AF-A0A1F6TPH8-F1
#
_entry.id   AF-A0A1F6TPH8-F1
#
_cell.length_a   1.000
_cell.length_b   1.000
_cell.length_c   1.000
_cell.angle_alpha   90.00
_cell.angle_beta   90.00
_cell.angle_gamma   90.00
#
_symmetry.space_group_name_H-M   'P 1'
#
loop_
_entity.id
_entity.type
_entity.pdbx_description
1 polymer ?
#
loop_
_entity_poly.entity_id
_entity_poly.type
_entity_poly.pdbx_seq_one_letter_code
_entity_poly.pdbx_strand_id
1 'polypeptide(L)'
;MANLFSFKKEATQEAAKPAPGTSIFYDRGLIPKLVSDHQTMLGMYNQILAAVSAQNPALVKQKLGEFRGALQEHLLTENVKLYIYLTKQLADDEINAQIIGEFRHEMNGIAQVVMAFVRRYTDTELNAVSLIAMKKELEEIGAALVKRIQREENTLYPLYRPSY
;
A
#
# COMPACT_ATOMS: atom_id res chain seq x y z
N MET A 1 40.40 34.94 29.98
CA MET A 1 39.34 33.91 29.96
C MET A 1 38.28 34.39 28.97
N ALA A 2 38.29 33.95 27.71
CA ALA A 2 37.51 32.81 27.19
C ALA A 2 36.03 32.90 27.64
N ASN A 3 35.01 33.03 26.80
CA ASN A 3 34.76 32.30 25.56
C ASN A 3 33.74 33.02 24.64
N LEU A 4 33.86 32.75 23.33
CA LEU A 4 33.05 33.28 22.24
C LEU A 4 31.60 32.78 22.28
N PHE A 5 30.63 33.69 22.14
CA PHE A 5 29.29 33.33 21.68
C PHE A 5 29.35 33.02 20.18
N SER A 6 29.60 31.74 19.87
CA SER A 6 29.44 31.21 18.53
C SER A 6 27.95 31.05 18.26
N PHE A 7 27.35 31.99 17.52
CA PHE A 7 26.06 31.78 16.89
C PHE A 7 26.22 30.64 15.88
N LYS A 8 25.82 29.44 16.31
CA LYS A 8 25.65 28.30 15.44
C LYS A 8 24.61 28.69 14.41
N LYS A 9 25.08 29.03 13.21
CA LYS A 9 24.25 29.23 12.01
C LYS A 9 23.44 27.95 11.85
N GLU A 10 22.16 27.98 12.22
CA GLU A 10 21.22 26.93 11.85
C GLU A 10 21.32 26.83 10.33
N ALA A 11 21.74 25.65 9.84
CA ALA A 11 21.65 25.35 8.44
C ALA A 11 20.17 25.49 8.08
N THR A 12 19.84 26.55 7.33
CA THR A 12 18.55 26.71 6.69
C THR A 12 18.27 25.42 5.94
N GLN A 13 17.36 24.62 6.48
CA GLN A 13 16.83 23.43 5.84
C GLN A 13 16.19 23.94 4.56
N GLU A 14 16.85 23.69 3.43
CA GLU A 14 16.36 24.11 2.11
C GLU A 14 14.95 23.53 1.98
N ALA A 15 13.96 24.42 1.82
CA ALA A 15 12.56 24.01 1.81
C ALA A 15 12.35 23.00 0.68
N ALA A 16 11.90 21.79 1.04
CA ALA A 16 11.71 20.71 0.07
C ALA A 16 10.81 21.20 -1.06
N LYS A 17 11.23 20.99 -2.33
CA LYS A 17 10.43 21.35 -3.50
C LYS A 17 9.36 20.28 -3.72
N PRO A 18 8.11 20.65 -4.09
CA PRO A 18 7.12 19.67 -4.48
C PRO A 18 7.52 18.99 -5.79
N ALA A 19 6.99 17.80 -6.04
CA ALA A 19 7.19 17.11 -7.31
C ALA A 19 6.66 17.98 -8.48
N PRO A 20 7.35 17.99 -9.64
CA PRO A 20 7.04 18.88 -10.75
C PRO A 20 5.54 18.93 -11.13
N GLY A 21 4.98 20.14 -11.18
CA GLY A 21 3.59 20.36 -11.57
C GLY A 21 2.54 19.88 -10.55
N THR A 22 2.91 19.74 -9.27
CA THR A 22 2.01 19.30 -8.20
C THR A 22 2.21 20.10 -6.92
N SER A 23 1.35 19.88 -5.93
CA SER A 23 1.54 20.31 -4.53
C SER A 23 2.02 19.18 -3.62
N ILE A 24 2.54 18.08 -4.18
CA ILE A 24 2.93 16.89 -3.44
C ILE A 24 4.41 16.94 -3.10
N PHE A 25 4.71 16.99 -1.80
CA PHE A 25 6.07 17.03 -1.28
C PHE A 25 6.56 15.63 -0.94
N TYR A 26 7.88 15.47 -0.91
CA TYR A 26 8.50 14.30 -0.30
C TYR A 26 8.08 14.20 1.17
N ASP A 27 7.57 13.05 1.56
CA ASP A 27 7.12 12.73 2.91
C ASP A 27 7.97 11.57 3.45
N ARG A 28 8.91 11.88 4.34
CA ARG A 28 9.80 10.88 4.97
C ARG A 28 9.03 9.80 5.74
N GLY A 29 7.79 10.06 6.14
CA GLY A 29 6.92 9.13 6.84
C GLY A 29 6.10 8.21 5.93
N LEU A 30 6.09 8.46 4.61
CA LEU A 30 5.24 7.73 3.67
C LEU A 30 5.59 6.24 3.59
N ILE A 31 6.86 5.91 3.32
CA ILE A 31 7.29 4.51 3.19
C ILE A 31 7.07 3.73 4.50
N PRO A 32 7.49 4.24 5.69
CA PRO A 32 7.16 3.58 6.96
C PRO A 32 5.67 3.34 7.16
N LYS A 33 4.81 4.30 6.77
CA LYS A 33 3.35 4.13 6.84
C LYS A 33 2.89 3.00 5.92
N LEU A 34 3.30 2.98 4.66
CA LEU A 34 2.85 1.96 3.70
C LEU A 34 3.26 0.55 4.12
N VAL A 35 4.49 0.38 4.64
CA VAL A 35 4.95 -0.90 5.22
C VAL A 35 4.11 -1.30 6.44
N SER A 36 3.77 -0.34 7.30
CA SER A 36 2.87 -0.59 8.44
C SER A 36 1.45 -0.97 8.00
N ASP A 37 0.95 -0.35 6.93
CA ASP A 37 -0.34 -0.69 6.33
C ASP A 37 -0.30 -2.15 5.80
N HIS A 38 0.78 -2.56 5.13
CA HIS A 38 0.97 -3.94 4.68
C HIS A 38 0.89 -4.95 5.82
N GLN A 39 1.62 -4.70 6.91
CA GLN A 39 1.61 -5.57 8.09
C GLN A 39 0.20 -5.68 8.70
N THR A 40 -0.51 -4.56 8.77
CA THR A 40 -1.90 -4.52 9.25
C THR A 40 -2.82 -5.35 8.35
N MET A 41 -2.72 -5.18 7.03
CA MET A 41 -3.51 -5.93 6.05
C MET A 41 -3.21 -7.44 6.08
N LEU A 42 -1.94 -7.84 6.23
CA LEU A 42 -1.56 -9.25 6.40
C LEU A 42 -2.13 -9.84 7.71
N GLY A 43 -2.16 -9.05 8.78
CA GLY A 43 -2.82 -9.42 10.03
C GLY A 43 -4.32 -9.65 9.84
N MET A 44 -5.01 -8.75 9.15
CA MET A 44 -6.43 -8.89 8.82
C MET A 44 -6.69 -10.10 7.91
N TYR A 45 -5.83 -10.35 6.92
CA TYR A 45 -5.91 -11.54 6.07
C TYR A 45 -5.89 -12.84 6.89
N ASN A 46 -4.96 -12.95 7.85
CA ASN A 46 -4.89 -14.11 8.73
C ASN A 46 -6.15 -14.27 9.60
N GLN A 47 -6.75 -13.17 10.05
CA GLN A 47 -8.02 -13.20 10.80
C GLN A 47 -9.18 -13.70 9.92
N ILE A 48 -9.23 -13.30 8.64
CA ILE A 48 -10.22 -13.82 7.69
C ILE A 48 -10.03 -15.33 7.52
N LEU A 49 -8.80 -15.80 7.29
CA LEU A 49 -8.51 -17.22 7.11
C LEU A 49 -8.88 -18.06 8.34
N ALA A 50 -8.62 -17.53 9.54
CA ALA A 50 -9.02 -18.15 10.80
C ALA A 50 -10.55 -18.23 10.93
N ALA A 51 -11.27 -17.15 10.59
CA ALA A 51 -12.73 -17.12 10.62
C ALA A 51 -13.37 -18.10 9.62
N VAL A 52 -12.80 -18.22 8.42
CA VAL A 52 -13.20 -19.22 7.41
C VAL A 52 -12.99 -20.63 7.94
N SER A 53 -11.82 -20.89 8.54
CA SER A 53 -11.47 -22.21 9.10
C SER A 53 -12.34 -22.59 10.30
N ALA A 54 -12.75 -21.61 11.11
CA ALA A 54 -13.68 -21.78 12.22
C ALA A 54 -15.16 -21.90 11.78
N GLN A 55 -15.43 -21.86 10.46
CA GLN A 55 -16.78 -21.85 9.89
C GLN A 55 -17.70 -20.78 10.50
N ASN A 56 -17.15 -19.58 10.77
CA ASN A 56 -17.89 -18.47 11.37
C ASN A 56 -18.25 -17.41 10.30
N PRO A 57 -19.38 -17.55 9.60
CA PRO A 57 -19.73 -16.68 8.47
C PRO A 57 -19.94 -15.22 8.88
N ALA A 58 -20.46 -14.97 10.08
CA ALA A 58 -20.65 -13.60 10.58
C ALA A 58 -19.30 -12.89 10.77
N LEU A 59 -18.33 -13.57 11.39
CA LEU A 59 -16.99 -13.04 11.58
C LEU A 59 -16.25 -12.88 10.25
N VAL A 60 -16.43 -13.80 9.30
CA VAL A 60 -15.87 -13.67 7.95
C VAL A 60 -16.33 -12.37 7.29
N LYS A 61 -17.64 -12.10 7.28
CA LYS A 61 -18.18 -10.88 6.68
C LYS A 61 -17.67 -9.61 7.37
N GLN A 62 -17.61 -9.62 8.69
CA GLN A 62 -17.05 -8.50 9.45
C GLN A 62 -15.60 -8.23 9.03
N LYS A 63 -14.75 -9.27 9.02
CA LYS A 63 -13.33 -9.13 8.71
C LYS A 63 -13.06 -8.77 7.24
N LEU A 64 -13.89 -9.23 6.32
CA LEU A 64 -13.85 -8.77 4.93
C LEU A 64 -14.15 -7.27 4.81
N GLY A 65 -15.12 -6.76 5.56
CA GLY A 65 -15.44 -5.33 5.61
C GLY A 65 -14.28 -4.48 6.15
N GLU A 66 -13.68 -4.90 7.26
CA GLU A 66 -12.50 -4.26 7.85
C GLU A 66 -11.31 -4.25 6.86
N PHE A 67 -11.01 -5.40 6.26
CA PHE A 67 -9.93 -5.53 5.28
C PHE A 67 -10.16 -4.66 4.03
N ARG A 68 -11.40 -4.58 3.53
CA ARG A 68 -11.75 -3.70 2.41
C ARG A 68 -11.44 -2.25 2.72
N GLY A 69 -11.83 -1.76 3.89
CA GLY A 69 -11.56 -0.39 4.30
C GLY A 69 -10.07 -0.09 4.35
N ALA A 70 -9.29 -0.97 4.99
CA ALA A 70 -7.83 -0.84 5.07
C ALA A 70 -7.17 -0.84 3.68
N LEU A 71 -7.58 -1.76 2.80
CA LEU A 71 -7.07 -1.82 1.43
C LEU A 71 -7.41 -0.55 0.64
N GLN A 72 -8.63 -0.02 0.76
CA GLN A 72 -9.02 1.21 0.07
C GLN A 72 -8.19 2.42 0.54
N GLU A 73 -7.97 2.55 1.85
CA GLU A 73 -7.15 3.62 2.43
C GLU A 73 -5.69 3.52 1.98
N HIS A 74 -5.13 2.31 2.01
CA HIS A 74 -3.78 2.03 1.54
C HIS A 74 -3.62 2.41 0.06
N LEU A 75 -4.50 1.92 -0.82
CA LEU A 75 -4.46 2.22 -2.25
C LEU A 75 -4.65 3.70 -2.55
N LEU A 76 -5.50 4.40 -1.80
CA LEU A 76 -5.66 5.85 -1.96
C LEU A 76 -4.36 6.58 -1.62
N THR A 77 -3.73 6.20 -0.50
CA THR A 77 -2.46 6.78 -0.06
C THR A 77 -1.36 6.53 -1.09
N GLU A 78 -1.23 5.30 -1.58
CA GLU A 78 -0.23 4.93 -2.58
C GLU A 78 -0.47 5.68 -3.90
N ASN A 79 -1.71 5.68 -4.42
CA ASN A 79 -2.06 6.36 -5.67
C ASN A 79 -1.82 7.87 -5.62
N VAL A 80 -2.21 8.53 -4.54
CA VAL A 80 -2.13 9.99 -4.45
C VAL A 80 -0.74 10.43 -4.04
N LYS A 81 -0.14 9.83 -3.01
CA LYS A 81 1.14 10.33 -2.47
C LYS A 81 2.36 9.72 -3.15
N LEU A 82 2.37 8.40 -3.35
CA LEU A 82 3.55 7.70 -3.87
C LEU A 82 3.64 7.79 -5.39
N TYR A 83 2.61 7.30 -6.10
CA TYR A 83 2.65 7.19 -7.55
C TYR A 83 2.73 8.56 -8.23
N ILE A 84 1.91 9.55 -7.81
CA ILE A 84 2.00 10.90 -8.40
C ILE A 84 3.38 11.51 -8.17
N TYR A 85 3.94 11.39 -6.95
CA TYR A 85 5.28 11.90 -6.67
C TYR A 85 6.33 11.26 -7.57
N LEU A 86 6.39 9.93 -7.62
CA LEU A 86 7.37 9.20 -8.42
C LEU A 86 7.24 9.50 -9.91
N THR A 87 6.02 9.48 -10.46
CA THR A 87 5.79 9.79 -11.87
C THR A 87 6.23 11.19 -12.25
N LYS A 88 6.09 12.16 -11.34
CA LYS A 88 6.48 13.55 -11.62
C LYS A 88 7.97 13.79 -11.39
N GLN A 89 8.54 13.18 -10.35
CA GLN A 89 9.95 13.34 -10.01
C GLN A 89 10.88 12.63 -11.00
N LEU A 90 10.42 11.52 -11.60
CA LEU A 90 11.19 10.70 -12.53
C LEU A 90 10.65 10.77 -13.97
N ALA A 91 9.95 11.87 -14.30
CA ALA A 91 9.32 12.03 -15.61
C ALA A 91 10.32 12.04 -16.78
N ASP A 92 11.54 12.53 -16.53
CA ASP A 92 12.61 12.61 -17.53
C ASP A 92 13.49 11.34 -17.58
N ASP A 93 13.16 10.31 -16.77
CA ASP A 93 13.84 9.01 -16.75
C ASP A 93 12.89 7.95 -17.30
N GLU A 94 12.98 7.69 -18.61
CA GLU A 94 12.09 6.78 -19.34
C GLU A 94 12.03 5.37 -18.73
N ILE A 95 13.17 4.87 -18.23
CA ILE A 95 13.26 3.52 -17.63
C ILE A 95 12.46 3.49 -16.33
N ASN A 96 12.70 4.44 -15.43
CA ASN A 96 11.97 4.51 -14.18
C ASN A 96 10.48 4.81 -14.40
N ALA A 97 10.14 5.67 -15.36
CA ALA A 97 8.75 5.95 -15.73
C ALA A 97 8.01 4.68 -16.19
N GLN A 98 8.66 3.84 -17.01
CA GLN A 98 8.10 2.55 -17.42
C GLN A 98 7.89 1.62 -16.21
N ILE A 99 8.90 1.47 -15.35
CA ILE A 99 8.81 0.63 -14.14
C ILE A 99 7.63 1.07 -13.27
N ILE A 100 7.49 2.37 -13.01
CA ILE A 100 6.38 2.92 -12.21
C ILE A 100 5.02 2.60 -12.86
N GLY A 101 4.93 2.73 -14.19
CA GLY A 101 3.73 2.39 -14.95
C GLY A 101 3.33 0.92 -14.81
N GLU A 102 4.29 0.01 -14.91
CA GLU A 102 4.08 -1.43 -14.73
C GLU A 102 3.60 -1.77 -13.32
N PHE A 103 4.22 -1.18 -12.29
CA PHE A 103 3.79 -1.31 -10.90
C PHE A 103 2.34 -0.85 -10.71
N ARG A 104 1.98 0.31 -11.27
CA ARG A 104 0.62 0.83 -11.16
C ARG A 104 -0.40 -0.07 -11.87
N HIS A 105 -0.07 -0.56 -13.06
CA HIS A 105 -0.94 -1.46 -13.81
C HIS A 105 -1.18 -2.77 -13.05
N GLU A 106 -0.13 -3.40 -12.53
CA GLU A 106 -0.23 -4.61 -11.70
C GLU A 106 -1.11 -4.37 -10.46
N MET A 107 -0.95 -3.23 -9.77
CA MET A 107 -1.74 -2.93 -8.57
C MET A 107 -3.22 -2.84 -8.89
N ASN A 108 -3.55 -2.16 -9.99
CA ASN A 108 -4.93 -2.01 -10.41
C ASN A 108 -5.59 -3.35 -10.70
N GLY A 109 -4.88 -4.27 -11.36
CA GLY A 109 -5.36 -5.64 -11.60
C GLY A 109 -5.60 -6.40 -10.30
N ILE A 110 -4.63 -6.39 -9.38
CA ILE A 110 -4.76 -7.06 -8.08
C ILE A 110 -5.90 -6.44 -7.26
N ALA A 111 -5.98 -5.12 -7.18
CA ALA A 111 -7.03 -4.41 -6.45
C ALA A 111 -8.42 -4.76 -6.98
N GLN A 112 -8.60 -4.82 -8.31
CA GLN A 112 -9.86 -5.21 -8.93
C GLN A 112 -10.29 -6.63 -8.51
N VAL A 113 -9.38 -7.60 -8.60
CA VAL A 113 -9.64 -8.99 -8.20
C VAL A 113 -10.02 -9.08 -6.73
N VAL A 114 -9.26 -8.42 -5.85
CA VAL A 114 -9.50 -8.45 -4.40
C VAL A 114 -10.81 -7.77 -4.03
N MET A 115 -11.12 -6.59 -4.61
CA MET A 115 -12.38 -5.90 -4.34
C MET A 115 -13.59 -6.69 -4.84
N ALA A 116 -13.46 -7.36 -5.99
CA ALA A 116 -14.51 -8.25 -6.50
C ALA A 116 -14.73 -9.45 -5.57
N PHE A 117 -13.65 -10.07 -5.09
CA PHE A 117 -13.69 -11.16 -4.10
C PHE A 117 -14.39 -10.72 -2.82
N VAL A 118 -13.97 -9.59 -2.23
CA VAL A 118 -14.55 -9.08 -0.98
C VAL A 118 -16.03 -8.78 -1.15
N ARG A 119 -16.40 -8.09 -2.23
CA ARG A 119 -17.81 -7.78 -2.52
C ARG A 119 -18.65 -9.05 -2.61
N ARG A 120 -18.22 -10.03 -3.41
CA ARG A 120 -18.95 -11.29 -3.61
C ARG A 120 -19.23 -12.00 -2.28
N TYR A 121 -18.23 -12.16 -1.42
CA TYR A 121 -18.40 -12.89 -0.15
C TYR A 121 -19.03 -12.07 0.98
N THR A 122 -19.11 -10.75 0.83
CA THR A 122 -19.93 -9.89 1.71
C THR A 122 -21.42 -10.03 1.36
N ASP A 123 -21.74 -10.02 0.06
CA ASP A 123 -23.12 -9.99 -0.45
C ASP A 123 -23.77 -11.39 -0.50
N THR A 124 -22.97 -12.46 -0.56
CA THR A 124 -23.46 -13.85 -0.63
C THR A 124 -23.80 -14.40 0.76
N GLU A 125 -24.84 -15.23 0.88
CA GLU A 125 -25.05 -16.03 2.09
C GLU A 125 -23.99 -17.13 2.20
N LEU A 126 -23.27 -17.13 3.33
CA LEU A 126 -22.14 -18.03 3.53
C LEU A 126 -22.60 -19.32 4.23
N ASN A 127 -22.43 -20.43 3.53
CA ASN A 127 -22.57 -21.80 4.05
C ASN A 127 -21.23 -22.57 3.93
N ALA A 128 -21.18 -23.79 4.45
CA ALA A 128 -19.97 -24.61 4.46
C ALA A 128 -19.34 -24.79 3.05
N VAL A 129 -20.14 -24.99 2.01
CA VAL A 129 -19.66 -25.14 0.63
C VAL A 129 -19.01 -23.85 0.13
N SER A 130 -19.67 -22.71 0.35
CA SER A 130 -19.15 -21.41 -0.04
C SER A 130 -17.87 -21.04 0.70
N LEU A 131 -17.72 -21.44 1.97
CA LEU A 131 -16.52 -21.20 2.76
C LEU A 131 -15.33 -22.03 2.28
N ILE A 132 -15.56 -23.27 1.82
CA ILE A 132 -14.52 -24.10 1.20
C ILE A 132 -14.02 -23.44 -0.10
N ALA A 133 -14.95 -23.01 -0.96
CA ALA A 133 -14.59 -22.29 -2.19
C ALA A 133 -13.85 -20.98 -1.88
N MET A 134 -14.37 -20.21 -0.92
CA MET A 134 -13.76 -18.96 -0.46
C MET A 134 -12.33 -19.18 0.02
N LYS A 135 -12.07 -20.25 0.78
CA LYS A 135 -10.73 -20.54 1.29
C LYS A 135 -9.71 -20.70 0.17
N LYS A 136 -10.05 -21.47 -0.87
CA LYS A 136 -9.16 -21.67 -2.03
C LYS A 136 -8.85 -20.35 -2.74
N GLU A 137 -9.87 -19.56 -3.04
CA GLU A 137 -9.69 -18.27 -3.69
C GLU A 137 -8.91 -17.27 -2.82
N LEU A 138 -9.12 -17.32 -1.50
CA LEU A 138 -8.40 -16.49 -0.53
C LEU A 138 -6.91 -16.82 -0.52
N GLU A 139 -6.54 -18.09 -0.60
CA GLU A 139 -5.13 -18.53 -0.66
C GLU A 139 -4.42 -18.03 -1.93
N GLU A 140 -5.09 -18.07 -3.09
CA GLU A 140 -4.57 -17.53 -4.35
C GLU A 140 -4.37 -16.01 -4.28
N ILE A 141 -5.34 -15.29 -3.70
CA ILE A 141 -5.23 -13.84 -3.45
C ILE A 141 -4.07 -13.54 -2.49
N GLY A 142 -3.93 -14.30 -1.41
CA GLY A 142 -2.85 -14.13 -0.43
C GLY A 142 -1.47 -14.24 -1.07
N ALA A 143 -1.27 -15.23 -1.94
CA ALA A 143 -0.02 -15.39 -2.69
C ALA A 143 0.28 -14.18 -3.59
N ALA A 144 -0.74 -13.66 -4.29
CA ALA A 144 -0.60 -12.48 -5.14
C ALA A 144 -0.26 -11.22 -4.32
N LEU A 145 -0.92 -11.01 -3.19
CA LEU A 145 -0.66 -9.88 -2.29
C LEU A 145 0.74 -9.92 -1.68
N VAL A 146 1.20 -11.09 -1.21
CA VAL A 146 2.56 -11.23 -0.66
C VAL A 146 3.61 -10.90 -1.73
N LYS A 147 3.47 -11.47 -2.94
CA LYS A 147 4.39 -11.16 -4.05
C LYS A 147 4.40 -9.67 -4.37
N ARG A 148 3.23 -9.05 -4.37
CA ARG A 148 3.05 -7.62 -4.63
C ARG A 148 3.77 -6.76 -3.58
N ILE A 149 3.50 -7.00 -2.30
CA ILE A 149 4.15 -6.31 -1.16
C ILE A 149 5.67 -6.42 -1.28
N GLN A 150 6.18 -7.61 -1.56
CA GLN A 150 7.62 -7.86 -1.67
C GLN A 150 8.25 -7.06 -2.82
N ARG A 151 7.56 -6.92 -3.96
CA ARG A 151 8.04 -6.11 -5.09
C ARG A 151 8.00 -4.62 -4.79
N GLU A 152 6.94 -4.14 -4.14
CA GLU A 152 6.87 -2.74 -3.72
C GLU A 152 8.02 -2.38 -2.80
N GLU A 153 8.19 -3.14 -1.72
CA GLU A 153 9.19 -2.83 -0.69
C GLU A 153 10.63 -2.95 -1.18
N ASN A 154 10.93 -3.93 -2.04
CA ASN A 154 12.29 -4.17 -2.51
C ASN A 154 12.65 -3.47 -3.81
N THR A 155 11.69 -2.92 -4.56
CA THR A 155 11.95 -2.35 -5.89
C THR A 155 11.33 -0.97 -6.09
N LEU A 156 10.05 -0.79 -5.76
CA LEU A 156 9.38 0.50 -5.95
C LEU A 156 9.80 1.52 -4.88
N TYR A 157 9.74 1.16 -3.60
CA TYR A 157 10.01 2.06 -2.48
C TYR A 157 11.45 2.61 -2.48
N PRO A 158 12.49 1.87 -2.90
CA PRO A 158 13.84 2.41 -3.08
C PRO A 158 13.96 3.57 -4.09
N LEU A 159 12.99 3.75 -4.99
CA LEU A 159 12.93 4.88 -5.92
C LEU A 159 12.40 6.16 -5.25
N TYR A 160 11.72 6.04 -4.10
CA TYR A 160 11.13 7.17 -3.39
C TYR A 160 12.17 7.93 -2.56
N ARG A 161 12.69 9.02 -3.13
CA ARG A 161 13.77 9.83 -2.55
C ARG A 161 13.41 11.32 -2.57
N PRO A 162 14.00 12.14 -1.68
CA PRO A 162 13.81 13.60 -1.72
C PRO A 162 14.14 14.17 -3.11
N SER A 163 13.39 15.19 -3.52
CA SER A 163 13.73 16.02 -4.67
C SER A 163 15.00 16.83 -4.38
N TYR A 164 15.89 16.93 -5.36
CA TYR A 164 17.07 17.80 -5.33
C TYR A 164 16.74 19.15 -5.98
#